data_AF-E8RRZ8-F1
#
_entry.id   AF-E8RRZ8-F1
#
_cell.length_a   1.000
_cell.length_b   1.000
_cell.length_c   1.000
_cell.angle_alpha   90.00
_cell.angle_beta   90.00
_cell.angle_gamma   90.00
#
_symmetry.space_group_name_H-M   'P 1'
#
loop_
_entity.id
_entity.type
_entity.pdbx_description
1 polymer ?
#
loop_
_entity_poly.entity_id
_entity_poly.type
_entity_poly.pdbx_seq_one_letter_code
_entity_poly.pdbx_strand_id
1 'polypeptide(L)'
;MTQVTDNWSDRLLIAADVLKDVTPDELRVDQPFYDELTLVLTEYRLSDAAFAAAAPGVPSPPDWSQLSAAVHGSTPNALLLHIHGWLAQARWIDTPLVRVHAQGLLEPALRRLAAHVSDLDITPVKDD
;
A
#
# COMPACT_ATOMS: atom_id res chain seq x y z
N MET A 1 2.30 -8.44 20.64
CA MET A 1 2.37 -7.80 19.32
C MET A 1 1.05 -7.90 18.54
N THR A 2 0.15 -8.82 18.88
CA THR A 2 -1.12 -9.08 18.18
C THR A 2 -2.08 -7.89 18.13
N GLN A 3 -2.25 -7.15 19.23
CA GLN A 3 -3.22 -6.04 19.30
C GLN A 3 -2.88 -4.83 18.40
N VAL A 4 -1.60 -4.67 18.04
CA VAL A 4 -1.11 -3.56 17.22
C VAL A 4 -1.31 -3.87 15.73
N THR A 5 -1.05 -5.12 15.32
CA THR A 5 -1.31 -5.58 13.95
C THR A 5 -2.80 -5.68 13.63
N ASP A 6 -3.63 -6.06 14.60
CA ASP A 6 -5.09 -6.12 14.42
C ASP A 6 -5.66 -4.73 14.12
N ASN A 7 -5.17 -3.69 14.81
CA ASN A 7 -5.55 -2.30 14.56
C ASN A 7 -5.16 -1.83 13.14
N TRP A 8 -3.96 -2.19 12.67
CA TRP A 8 -3.54 -1.80 11.33
C TRP A 8 -4.37 -2.48 10.23
N SER A 9 -4.68 -3.77 10.39
CA SER A 9 -5.60 -4.50 9.50
C SER A 9 -6.96 -3.80 9.40
N ASP A 10 -7.55 -3.43 10.54
CA ASP A 10 -8.84 -2.74 10.57
C ASP A 10 -8.79 -1.38 9.87
N ARG A 11 -7.73 -0.61 10.08
CA ARG A 11 -7.53 0.69 9.41
C ARG A 11 -7.38 0.54 7.89
N LEU A 12 -6.67 -0.49 7.42
CA LEU A 12 -6.57 -0.82 6.00
C LEU A 12 -7.94 -1.18 5.41
N LEU A 13 -8.78 -1.93 6.14
CA LEU A 13 -10.14 -2.26 5.72
C LEU A 13 -11.04 -1.03 5.64
N ILE A 14 -10.96 -0.13 6.64
CA ILE A 14 -11.70 1.14 6.64
C ILE A 14 -11.29 1.98 5.41
N ALA A 15 -9.99 2.14 5.17
CA ALA A 15 -9.49 2.85 4.01
C ALA A 15 -9.98 2.22 2.69
N ALA A 16 -9.99 0.89 2.61
CA ALA A 16 -10.50 0.16 1.45
C ALA A 16 -12.02 0.32 1.26
N ASP A 17 -12.80 0.41 2.33
CA ASP A 17 -14.24 0.65 2.25
C ASP A 17 -14.54 2.06 1.77
N VAL A 18 -13.83 3.08 2.28
CA VAL A 18 -13.95 4.46 1.80
C VAL A 18 -13.59 4.56 0.32
N LEU A 19 -12.51 3.90 -0.12
CA LEU A 19 -12.07 3.95 -1.53
C LEU A 19 -13.10 3.42 -2.53
N LYS A 20 -14.04 2.56 -2.13
CA LYS A 20 -15.10 2.06 -3.04
C LYS A 20 -16.02 3.16 -3.54
N ASP A 21 -16.22 4.19 -2.71
CA ASP A 21 -17.13 5.29 -2.97
C ASP A 21 -16.41 6.56 -3.45
N VAL A 22 -15.07 6.55 -3.50
CA VAL A 22 -14.23 7.67 -3.91
C VAL A 22 -13.77 7.48 -5.36
N THR A 23 -13.96 8.48 -6.21
CA THR A 23 -13.42 8.49 -7.58
C THR A 23 -11.93 8.86 -7.59
N PRO A 24 -11.18 8.57 -8.68
CA PRO A 24 -9.79 9.02 -8.81
C PRO A 24 -9.62 10.54 -8.74
N ASP A 25 -10.60 11.30 -9.21
CA ASP A 25 -10.55 12.76 -9.17
C ASP A 25 -10.77 13.28 -7.74
N GLU A 26 -11.70 12.69 -7.00
CA GLU A 26 -11.91 13.00 -5.57
C GLU A 26 -10.67 12.65 -4.74
N LEU A 27 -10.08 11.47 -4.93
CA LEU A 27 -8.83 11.09 -4.26
C LEU A 27 -7.67 12.04 -4.58
N ARG A 28 -7.66 12.65 -5.78
CA ARG A 28 -6.62 13.62 -6.17
C ARG A 28 -6.77 14.96 -5.45
N VAL A 29 -8.00 15.41 -5.22
CA VAL A 29 -8.26 16.76 -4.68
C VAL A 29 -8.49 16.76 -3.17
N ASP A 30 -8.91 15.63 -2.60
CA ASP A 30 -9.07 15.45 -1.16
C ASP A 30 -7.70 15.14 -0.50
N GLN A 31 -6.92 16.22 -0.30
CA GLN A 31 -5.59 16.13 0.30
C GLN A 31 -5.62 15.50 1.71
N PRO A 32 -6.56 15.87 2.62
CA PRO A 32 -6.65 15.21 3.93
C PRO A 32 -6.82 13.69 3.84
N PHE A 33 -7.69 13.21 2.94
CA PHE A 33 -7.87 11.77 2.77
C PHE A 33 -6.62 11.10 2.16
N TYR A 34 -6.00 11.73 1.16
CA TYR A 34 -4.77 11.22 0.55
C TYR A 34 -3.61 11.11 1.56
N ASP A 35 -3.48 12.10 2.44
CA ASP A 35 -2.44 12.14 3.48
C ASP A 35 -2.69 11.07 4.55
N GLU A 36 -3.93 10.93 5.04
CA GLU A 36 -4.31 9.88 5.99
C GLU A 36 -4.07 8.48 5.39
N LEU A 37 -4.44 8.27 4.13
CA LEU A 37 -4.18 7.03 3.42
C LEU A 37 -2.69 6.74 3.31
N THR A 38 -1.88 7.75 2.95
CA THR A 38 -0.43 7.62 2.90
C THR A 38 0.13 7.23 4.26
N LEU A 39 -0.31 7.90 5.33
CA LEU A 39 0.12 7.63 6.70
C LEU A 39 -0.18 6.18 7.12
N VAL A 40 -1.40 5.68 6.87
CA VAL A 40 -1.78 4.28 7.14
C VAL A 40 -0.87 3.32 6.38
N LEU A 41 -0.56 3.58 5.12
CA LEU A 41 0.23 2.69 4.28
C LEU A 41 1.73 2.70 4.63
N THR A 42 2.22 3.77 5.27
CA THR A 42 3.62 3.90 5.69
C THR A 42 3.87 3.61 7.17
N GLU A 43 2.84 3.26 7.94
CA GLU A 43 2.96 2.97 9.38
C GLU A 43 3.93 1.82 9.68
N TYR A 44 3.98 0.84 8.78
CA TYR A 44 4.88 -0.31 8.88
C TYR A 44 5.77 -0.43 7.65
N ARG A 45 6.97 -0.95 7.87
CA ARG A 45 7.90 -1.38 6.83
C ARG A 45 8.29 -2.84 7.02
N LEU A 46 8.73 -3.49 5.94
CA LEU A 46 9.29 -4.83 6.04
C LEU A 46 10.51 -4.85 6.96
N SER A 47 10.74 -5.96 7.65
CA SER A 47 12.04 -6.24 8.28
C SER A 47 13.14 -6.29 7.21
N ASP A 48 14.40 -6.10 7.60
CA ASP A 48 15.53 -6.16 6.65
C ASP A 48 15.58 -7.51 5.90
N ALA A 49 15.27 -8.61 6.60
CA ALA A 49 15.24 -9.95 6.02
C ALA A 49 14.10 -10.10 5.01
N ALA A 50 12.89 -9.65 5.37
CA ALA A 50 11.73 -9.69 4.49
C ALA A 50 11.90 -8.78 3.28
N PHE A 51 12.48 -7.60 3.47
CA PHE A 51 12.83 -6.68 2.39
C PHE A 51 13.82 -7.33 1.42
N ALA A 52 14.92 -7.89 1.92
CA ALA A 52 15.93 -8.56 1.08
C ALA A 52 15.35 -9.73 0.28
N ALA A 53 14.38 -10.46 0.83
CA ALA A 53 13.69 -11.54 0.14
C ALA A 53 12.69 -11.05 -0.92
N ALA A 54 11.97 -9.95 -0.67
CA ALA A 54 10.93 -9.43 -1.57
C ALA A 54 11.50 -8.54 -2.69
N ALA A 55 12.53 -7.74 -2.40
CA ALA A 55 13.05 -6.71 -3.31
C ALA A 55 13.45 -7.22 -4.71
N PRO A 56 14.06 -8.41 -4.89
CA PRO A 56 14.40 -8.90 -6.24
C PRO A 56 13.18 -9.10 -7.16
N GLY A 57 11.98 -9.28 -6.59
CA GLY A 57 10.73 -9.46 -7.33
C GLY A 57 9.93 -8.18 -7.53
N VAL A 58 10.37 -7.05 -6.95
CA VAL A 58 9.63 -5.78 -6.99
C VAL A 58 10.41 -4.74 -7.79
N PRO A 59 9.93 -4.33 -8.98
CA PRO A 59 10.61 -3.34 -9.80
C PRO A 59 10.64 -1.97 -9.14
N SER A 60 11.79 -1.31 -9.23
CA SER A 60 11.99 0.08 -8.82
C SER A 60 12.69 0.83 -9.97
N PRO A 61 12.01 1.78 -10.67
CA PRO A 61 10.67 2.30 -10.39
C PRO A 61 9.53 1.30 -10.67
N PRO A 62 8.30 1.55 -10.17
CA PRO A 62 7.15 0.67 -10.41
C PRO A 62 6.86 0.45 -11.89
N ASP A 63 6.60 -0.81 -12.25
CA ASP A 63 6.10 -1.16 -13.58
C ASP A 63 4.57 -0.96 -13.64
N TRP A 64 4.16 0.20 -14.16
CA TRP A 64 2.75 0.56 -14.28
C TRP A 64 1.94 -0.34 -15.24
N SER A 65 2.61 -1.08 -16.13
CA SER A 65 1.94 -2.04 -17.02
C SER A 65 1.61 -3.36 -16.32
N GLN A 66 2.27 -3.64 -15.19
CA GLN A 66 2.15 -4.87 -14.42
C GLN A 66 1.41 -4.67 -13.09
N LEU A 67 0.66 -3.57 -12.90
CA LEU A 67 -0.04 -3.28 -11.64
C LEU A 67 -0.98 -4.41 -11.20
N SER A 68 -1.72 -5.01 -12.13
CA SER A 68 -2.63 -6.11 -11.80
C SER A 68 -1.87 -7.34 -11.28
N ALA A 69 -0.75 -7.68 -11.92
CA ALA A 69 0.12 -8.75 -11.46
C ALA A 69 0.76 -8.43 -10.10
N ALA A 70 1.14 -7.17 -9.87
CA ALA A 70 1.65 -6.72 -8.58
C ALA A 70 0.61 -6.86 -7.44
N VAL A 71 -0.67 -6.59 -7.71
CA VAL A 71 -1.73 -6.70 -6.71
C VAL A 71 -2.11 -8.15 -6.43
N HIS A 72 -2.34 -8.94 -7.49
CA HIS A 72 -2.91 -10.28 -7.36
C HIS A 72 -1.88 -11.41 -7.33
N GLY A 73 -0.70 -11.22 -7.92
CA GLY A 73 0.33 -12.25 -8.06
C GLY A 73 1.46 -12.18 -7.05
N SER A 74 1.69 -11.02 -6.42
CA SER A 74 2.79 -10.83 -5.47
C SER A 74 2.52 -11.52 -4.14
N THR A 75 3.56 -11.92 -3.40
CA THR A 75 3.42 -12.33 -1.99
C THR A 75 2.97 -11.13 -1.12
N PRO A 76 2.46 -11.32 0.11
CA PRO A 76 2.09 -10.21 0.98
C PRO A 76 3.23 -9.20 1.20
N ASN A 77 4.45 -9.69 1.47
CA ASN A 77 5.63 -8.83 1.63
C ASN A 77 5.94 -8.05 0.35
N ALA A 78 5.91 -8.70 -0.83
CA ALA A 78 6.12 -8.02 -2.10
C ALA A 78 5.01 -7.01 -2.41
N LEU A 79 3.75 -7.29 -2.06
CA LEU A 79 2.64 -6.36 -2.20
C LEU A 79 2.84 -5.10 -1.37
N LEU A 80 3.24 -5.23 -0.10
CA LEU A 80 3.56 -4.08 0.75
C LEU A 80 4.69 -3.24 0.11
N LEU A 81 5.73 -3.89 -0.39
CA LEU A 81 6.84 -3.21 -1.04
C LEU A 81 6.44 -2.52 -2.36
N HIS A 82 5.52 -3.10 -3.14
CA HIS A 82 4.94 -2.41 -4.30
C HIS A 82 4.18 -1.14 -3.87
N ILE A 83 3.36 -1.21 -2.82
CA ILE A 83 2.61 -0.06 -2.30
C ILE A 83 3.56 1.06 -1.87
N HIS A 84 4.61 0.74 -1.09
CA HIS A 84 5.65 1.71 -0.73
C HIS A 84 6.36 2.27 -1.96
N GLY A 85 6.64 1.41 -2.96
CA GLY A 85 7.20 1.81 -4.24
C GLY A 85 6.32 2.81 -4.99
N TRP A 86 4.99 2.63 -5.00
CA TRP A 86 4.06 3.58 -5.61
C TRP A 86 4.09 4.93 -4.88
N LEU A 87 4.03 4.93 -3.55
CA LEU A 87 4.11 6.14 -2.72
C LEU A 87 5.40 6.93 -2.94
N ALA A 88 6.54 6.24 -3.03
CA ALA A 88 7.84 6.87 -3.21
C ALA A 88 8.03 7.59 -4.56
N GLN A 89 7.16 7.35 -5.55
CA GLN A 89 7.22 8.01 -6.86
C GLN A 89 6.64 9.44 -6.88
N ALA A 90 6.24 10.00 -5.73
CA ALA A 90 5.64 11.33 -5.62
C ALA A 90 6.45 12.48 -6.27
N ARG A 91 7.76 12.30 -6.51
CA ARG A 91 8.59 13.28 -7.24
C ARG A 91 8.38 13.30 -8.77
N TRP A 92 7.76 12.25 -9.34
CA TRP A 92 7.69 12.02 -10.80
C TRP A 92 6.26 12.00 -11.35
N ILE A 93 5.26 11.82 -10.49
CA ILE A 93 3.84 11.73 -10.85
C ILE A 93 3.04 12.48 -9.78
N ASP A 94 2.14 13.37 -10.20
CA ASP A 94 1.16 13.96 -9.30
C ASP A 94 0.24 12.85 -8.79
N THR A 95 0.29 12.56 -7.48
CA THR A 95 -0.56 11.57 -6.76
C THR A 95 -0.47 10.12 -7.29
N PRO A 96 0.63 9.38 -7.06
CA PRO A 96 0.81 8.02 -7.60
C PRO A 96 -0.25 7.00 -7.16
N LEU A 97 -0.85 7.13 -5.97
CA LEU A 97 -1.96 6.26 -5.56
C LEU A 97 -3.21 6.46 -6.41
N VAL A 98 -3.47 7.69 -6.89
CA VAL A 98 -4.59 7.97 -7.80
C VAL A 98 -4.47 7.16 -9.08
N ARG A 99 -3.26 6.93 -9.58
CA ARG A 99 -3.03 6.10 -10.77
C ARG A 99 -3.42 4.63 -10.53
N VAL A 100 -3.06 4.08 -9.37
CA VAL A 100 -3.42 2.70 -9.00
C VAL A 100 -4.93 2.59 -8.76
N HIS A 101 -5.51 3.62 -8.15
CA HIS A 101 -6.95 3.72 -7.92
C HIS A 101 -7.76 3.81 -9.21
N ALA A 102 -7.30 4.61 -10.18
CA ALA A 102 -7.93 4.73 -11.49
C ALA A 102 -7.98 3.41 -12.29
N GLN A 103 -7.09 2.46 -11.96
CA GLN A 103 -7.10 1.12 -12.55
C GLN A 103 -8.00 0.14 -11.77
N GLY A 104 -8.68 0.59 -10.71
CA GLY A 104 -9.50 -0.25 -9.83
C GLY A 104 -8.68 -1.21 -8.97
N LEU A 105 -7.40 -0.90 -8.72
CA LEU A 105 -6.45 -1.84 -8.11
C LEU A 105 -6.05 -1.47 -6.68
N LEU A 106 -6.27 -0.22 -6.26
CA LEU A 106 -5.87 0.23 -4.93
C LEU A 106 -6.71 -0.42 -3.82
N GLU A 107 -8.03 -0.40 -3.97
CA GLU A 107 -8.95 -1.04 -3.01
C GLU A 107 -8.70 -2.56 -2.86
N PRO A 108 -8.55 -3.36 -3.94
CA PRO A 108 -8.15 -4.75 -3.83
C PRO A 108 -6.79 -4.96 -3.17
N ALA A 109 -5.81 -4.09 -3.42
CA ALA A 109 -4.50 -4.15 -2.78
C ALA A 109 -4.61 -4.00 -1.26
N LEU A 110 -5.40 -3.02 -0.78
CA LEU A 110 -5.59 -2.78 0.64
C LEU A 110 -6.30 -3.94 1.33
N ARG A 111 -7.39 -4.46 0.75
CA ARG A 111 -8.09 -5.62 1.33
C ARG A 111 -7.21 -6.84 1.42
N ARG A 112 -6.42 -7.09 0.38
CA ARG A 112 -5.51 -8.22 0.36
C ARG A 112 -4.41 -8.06 1.39
N LEU A 113 -3.85 -6.86 1.53
CA LEU A 113 -2.86 -6.59 2.57
C LEU A 113 -3.47 -6.79 3.97
N ALA A 114 -4.65 -6.22 4.23
CA ALA A 114 -5.37 -6.35 5.50
C ALA A 114 -5.60 -7.83 5.87
N ALA A 115 -6.10 -8.63 4.91
CA ALA A 115 -6.35 -10.06 5.12
C ALA A 115 -5.08 -10.87 5.47
N HIS A 116 -3.90 -10.36 5.11
CA HIS A 116 -2.62 -11.04 5.29
C HIS A 116 -1.67 -10.30 6.22
N VAL A 117 -2.14 -9.35 7.04
CA VAL A 117 -1.25 -8.61 7.97
C VAL A 117 -0.51 -9.55 8.92
N SER A 118 -1.16 -10.61 9.38
CA SER A 118 -0.55 -11.61 10.26
C SER A 118 0.56 -12.43 9.60
N ASP A 119 0.59 -12.48 8.26
CA ASP A 119 1.63 -13.16 7.47
C ASP A 119 2.81 -12.25 7.11
N LEU A 120 2.70 -10.94 7.40
CA LEU A 120 3.73 -9.95 7.10
C LEU A 120 4.84 -9.98 8.16
N ASP A 121 6.08 -9.94 7.69
CA ASP A 121 7.23 -9.69 8.56
C ASP A 121 7.58 -8.20 8.50
N ILE A 122 7.00 -7.46 9.45
CA ILE A 122 6.97 -6.01 9.49
C ILE A 122 7.45 -5.44 10.83
N THR A 123 7.98 -4.23 10.77
CA THR A 123 8.38 -3.43 11.91
C THR A 123 7.71 -2.04 11.83
N PRO A 124 7.28 -1.46 12.96
CA PRO A 124 6.76 -0.10 12.96
C PRO A 124 7.81 0.89 12.43
N VAL A 125 7.37 1.83 11.59
CA VAL A 125 8.17 3.01 11.28
C VAL A 125 8.06 3.93 12.49
N LYS A 126 9.17 4.19 13.18
CA LYS A 126 9.17 5.15 14.28
C LYS A 126 9.06 6.55 13.69
N ASP A 127 8.13 7.34 14.23
CA ASP A 127 8.20 8.80 14.11
C ASP A 127 9.48 9.23 14.85
N ASP A 128 10.53 9.56 14.10
CA ASP A 128 11.71 10.28 14.61
C ASP A 128 11.38 11.78 14.78
#